data_AF-A0A9D6YDT4-F1
#
_entry.id   AF-A0A9D6YDT4-F1
#
_cell.length_a   1.000
_cell.length_b   1.000
_cell.length_c   1.000
_cell.angle_alpha   90.00
_cell.angle_beta   90.00
_cell.angle_gamma   90.00
#
_symmetry.space_group_name_H-M   'P 1'
#
loop_
_entity.id
_entity.type
_entity.pdbx_description
1 polymer ?
#
loop_
_entity_poly.entity_id
_entity_poly.type
_entity_poly.pdbx_seq_one_letter_code
_entity_poly.pdbx_strand_id
1 'polypeptide(L)'
;MLIRLAGSLLAGSCLVGASLFGVSEAQITTDGSLGPALTLTGPSYAIGSALGTIKGTNLFHSFGQFSVLTGESATFTGPSSIQNVIGRVTGGNQSFIDGLLQSTISGANLFLLNPAGVLFGPNATLDVSGSFHVSTADYLKLADGGIFHASLANPSVLTVAPPSAFGFLGASPAAISVEGSVLEVGQGKTLSLVGGDIAIVAGTLRAPSGQINLASVRSAGEVTLSPFALGSFQELGSITLSQGALVETSGDPGGTVVIRGGSLLVDASTIASDTLGTVSGAPVGVDIQVTGALALESEGTISSNARAAGNAGNVILTAGQLSLGGGAQILCEALGRGAGGNVIVTATDSVSISGVVNSGLVTGIFADSPSSTPGAGRAGNITVTTGQLTLADGGEISSSTFGGGAGGDVTVTATGAVSISGTSSASVVSGIFAASVSPAPAAGRAGNITVTTGQLTLVDGGEISSSTFGGGAGGDVTVTATGAV
;
A
#
# COMPACT_ATOMS: atom_id res chain seq x y z
N MET A 1 -20.13 45.82 -53.16
CA MET A 1 -19.15 45.68 -54.26
C MET A 1 -18.14 44.63 -53.80
N LEU A 2 -18.33 43.39 -54.25
CA LEU A 2 -17.50 42.22 -53.93
C LEU A 2 -16.19 42.26 -54.73
N ILE A 3 -15.07 41.86 -54.13
CA ILE A 3 -14.01 41.12 -54.83
C ILE A 3 -13.53 39.98 -53.93
N ARG A 4 -13.83 38.74 -54.34
CA ARG A 4 -13.01 37.54 -54.11
C ARG A 4 -12.13 37.38 -55.36
N LEU A 5 -10.91 36.89 -55.22
CA LEU A 5 -10.48 35.66 -55.90
C LEU A 5 -9.09 35.21 -55.39
N ALA A 6 -8.92 33.90 -55.36
CA ALA A 6 -7.77 33.16 -54.87
C ALA A 6 -6.77 32.79 -55.99
N GLY A 7 -5.55 32.42 -55.61
CA GLY A 7 -4.79 31.36 -56.29
C GLY A 7 -3.33 31.70 -56.61
N SER A 8 -2.39 30.99 -55.96
CA SER A 8 -1.40 30.16 -56.67
C SER A 8 -0.50 29.40 -55.68
N LEU A 9 -0.28 28.13 -56.05
CA LEU A 9 0.44 27.08 -55.34
C LEU A 9 1.82 26.93 -56.01
N LEU A 10 2.93 26.87 -55.25
CA LEU A 10 4.22 26.37 -55.74
C LEU A 10 4.94 25.55 -54.67
N ALA A 11 5.66 24.54 -55.16
CA ALA A 11 6.07 23.31 -54.50
C ALA A 11 7.28 23.44 -53.55
N GLY A 12 7.40 22.47 -52.64
CA GLY A 12 8.59 22.24 -51.81
C GLY A 12 8.62 20.81 -51.28
N SER A 13 9.23 19.92 -52.05
CA SER A 13 9.55 18.52 -51.71
C SER A 13 10.42 18.46 -50.45
N CYS A 14 9.95 17.76 -49.41
CA CYS A 14 10.74 17.47 -48.21
C CYS A 14 11.40 16.10 -48.35
N LEU A 15 12.75 16.10 -48.34
CA LEU A 15 13.59 14.91 -48.31
C LEU A 15 13.27 14.07 -47.07
N VAL A 16 13.00 12.78 -47.27
CA VAL A 16 13.00 11.77 -46.21
C VAL A 16 14.45 11.59 -45.75
N GLY A 17 14.82 12.27 -44.66
CA GLY A 17 16.03 11.97 -43.92
C GLY A 17 15.82 10.69 -43.14
N ALA A 18 16.39 9.58 -43.62
CA ALA A 18 16.53 8.36 -42.84
C ALA A 18 17.41 8.70 -41.62
N SER A 19 16.80 8.76 -40.44
CA SER A 19 17.53 8.80 -39.17
C SER A 19 18.26 7.47 -39.02
N LEU A 20 19.58 7.53 -39.15
CA LEU A 20 20.50 6.48 -38.78
C LEU A 20 20.21 6.07 -37.33
N PHE A 21 19.90 4.79 -37.13
CA PHE A 21 19.76 4.17 -35.82
C PHE A 21 21.00 4.51 -34.99
N GLY A 22 20.80 5.30 -33.93
CA GLY A 22 21.79 5.48 -32.88
C GLY A 22 22.12 4.12 -32.29
N VAL A 23 23.41 3.90 -32.02
CA VAL A 23 23.92 2.72 -31.33
C VAL A 23 23.14 2.58 -30.02
N SER A 24 22.34 1.51 -29.90
CA SER A 24 21.67 1.13 -28.67
C SER A 24 22.75 0.91 -27.61
N GLU A 25 22.78 1.74 -26.57
CA GLU A 25 23.43 1.32 -25.33
C GLU A 25 22.75 0.02 -24.88
N ALA A 26 23.54 -0.94 -24.42
CA ALA A 26 22.99 -2.22 -24.00
C ALA A 26 22.25 -2.06 -22.68
N GLN A 27 20.98 -2.46 -22.63
CA GLN A 27 20.16 -2.21 -21.44
C GLN A 27 20.51 -3.14 -20.28
N ILE A 28 21.15 -4.30 -20.53
CA ILE A 28 21.69 -5.17 -19.49
C ILE A 28 23.15 -5.51 -19.74
N THR A 29 24.00 -5.19 -18.76
CA THR A 29 25.41 -5.56 -18.73
C THR A 29 25.78 -6.20 -17.40
N THR A 30 26.64 -7.23 -17.41
CA THR A 30 27.25 -7.77 -16.18
C THR A 30 28.60 -7.11 -15.94
N ASP A 31 28.92 -6.81 -14.67
CA ASP A 31 30.11 -6.02 -14.33
C ASP A 31 31.40 -6.83 -14.10
N GLY A 32 31.31 -8.16 -14.16
CA GLY A 32 32.45 -9.06 -13.99
C GLY A 32 32.78 -9.44 -12.55
N SER A 33 32.08 -8.89 -11.54
CA SER A 33 32.43 -9.12 -10.13
C SER A 33 31.93 -10.47 -9.56
N LEU A 34 30.92 -11.09 -10.19
CA LEU A 34 30.32 -12.37 -9.78
C LEU A 34 30.25 -13.43 -10.89
N GLY A 35 30.81 -13.11 -12.06
CA GLY A 35 30.70 -13.88 -13.29
C GLY A 35 31.45 -13.17 -14.41
N PRO A 36 31.32 -13.57 -15.68
CA PRO A 36 31.93 -12.85 -16.80
C PRO A 36 31.32 -11.45 -16.96
N ALA A 37 32.14 -10.46 -17.31
CA ALA A 37 31.67 -9.13 -17.74
C ALA A 37 31.19 -9.20 -19.19
N LEU A 38 29.91 -8.95 -19.43
CA LEU A 38 29.27 -9.12 -20.73
C LEU A 38 28.25 -8.03 -20.97
N THR A 39 28.08 -7.71 -22.24
CA THR A 39 26.89 -7.02 -22.75
C THR A 39 25.91 -8.07 -23.23
N LEU A 40 24.71 -8.11 -22.67
CA LEU A 40 23.70 -9.06 -23.11
C LEU A 40 22.98 -8.54 -24.35
N THR A 41 22.55 -9.45 -25.22
CA THR A 41 21.82 -9.10 -26.45
C THR A 41 20.32 -9.30 -26.24
N GLY A 42 19.56 -8.23 -26.45
CA GLY A 42 18.10 -8.24 -26.37
C GLY A 42 17.43 -8.79 -27.64
N PRO A 43 16.08 -8.78 -27.69
CA PRO A 43 15.17 -8.28 -26.66
C PRO A 43 14.92 -9.26 -25.51
N SER A 44 15.33 -10.52 -25.64
CA SER A 44 15.17 -11.56 -24.60
C SER A 44 16.50 -11.86 -23.91
N TYR A 45 16.74 -11.17 -22.80
CA TYR A 45 17.95 -11.29 -21.99
C TYR A 45 17.93 -12.57 -21.15
N ALA A 46 18.77 -13.54 -21.51
CA ALA A 46 18.96 -14.76 -20.74
C ALA A 46 19.97 -14.54 -19.60
N ILE A 47 19.50 -14.62 -18.36
CA ILE A 47 20.31 -14.43 -17.15
C ILE A 47 20.44 -15.77 -16.42
N GLY A 48 21.33 -16.61 -16.93
CA GLY A 48 21.59 -17.93 -16.36
C GLY A 48 22.59 -17.92 -15.22
N SER A 49 22.62 -19.00 -14.43
CA SER A 49 23.55 -19.17 -13.30
C SER A 49 25.04 -19.04 -13.66
N ALA A 50 25.42 -19.24 -14.94
CA ALA A 50 26.78 -19.01 -15.43
C ALA A 50 27.20 -17.53 -15.41
N LEU A 51 26.24 -16.60 -15.32
CA LEU A 51 26.48 -15.15 -15.19
C LEU A 51 26.53 -14.69 -13.72
N GLY A 52 26.50 -15.62 -12.77
CA GLY A 52 26.45 -15.33 -11.35
C GLY A 52 27.25 -16.32 -10.51
N THR A 53 27.17 -16.14 -9.20
CA THR A 53 27.84 -16.98 -8.21
C THR A 53 26.81 -17.64 -7.30
N ILE A 54 26.86 -18.97 -7.19
CA ILE A 54 25.99 -19.74 -6.30
C ILE A 54 26.68 -19.94 -4.94
N LYS A 55 25.93 -19.69 -3.85
CA LYS A 55 26.27 -20.08 -2.48
C LYS A 55 25.08 -20.78 -1.84
N GLY A 56 25.13 -22.10 -1.76
CA GLY A 56 24.02 -22.90 -1.25
C GLY A 56 22.76 -22.68 -2.10
N THR A 57 21.72 -22.13 -1.49
CA THR A 57 20.43 -21.84 -2.14
C THR A 57 20.31 -20.40 -2.68
N ASN A 58 21.37 -19.59 -2.57
CA ASN A 58 21.43 -18.24 -3.11
C ASN A 58 22.21 -18.21 -4.43
N LEU A 59 21.65 -17.57 -5.46
CA LEU A 59 22.31 -17.25 -6.72
C LEU A 59 22.47 -15.73 -6.84
N PHE A 60 23.71 -15.24 -6.78
CA PHE A 60 24.02 -13.82 -6.83
C PHE A 60 24.43 -13.37 -8.24
N HIS A 61 23.88 -12.26 -8.71
CA HIS A 61 24.20 -11.58 -9.97
C HIS A 61 24.64 -10.14 -9.73
N SER A 62 25.52 -9.63 -10.59
CA SER A 62 26.02 -8.26 -10.52
C SER A 62 26.00 -7.62 -11.90
N PHE A 63 25.26 -6.53 -12.02
CA PHE A 63 25.01 -5.83 -13.27
C PHE A 63 25.68 -4.46 -13.25
N GLY A 64 26.32 -4.07 -14.35
CA GLY A 64 26.75 -2.69 -14.55
C GLY A 64 25.53 -1.81 -14.85
N GLN A 65 24.68 -2.26 -15.76
CA GLN A 65 23.42 -1.63 -16.13
C GLN A 65 22.33 -2.70 -16.15
N PHE A 66 21.13 -2.34 -15.70
CA PHE A 66 19.97 -3.22 -15.73
C PHE A 66 18.72 -2.39 -16.01
N SER A 67 18.23 -2.48 -17.23
CA SER A 67 16.96 -1.92 -17.70
C SER A 67 16.35 -2.93 -18.66
N VAL A 68 15.02 -2.96 -18.72
CA VAL A 68 14.25 -3.85 -19.59
C VAL A 68 13.19 -2.97 -20.22
N LEU A 69 13.36 -2.59 -21.48
CA LEU A 69 12.43 -1.69 -22.16
C LEU A 69 11.15 -2.40 -22.63
N THR A 70 10.23 -1.62 -23.19
CA THR A 70 8.99 -2.13 -23.78
C THR A 70 9.25 -3.25 -24.78
N GLY A 71 8.58 -4.39 -24.60
CA GLY A 71 8.71 -5.56 -25.48
C GLY A 71 9.95 -6.42 -25.22
N GLU A 72 10.77 -6.08 -24.22
CA GLU A 72 11.92 -6.86 -23.81
C GLU A 72 11.60 -7.75 -22.59
N SER A 73 12.45 -8.74 -22.36
CA SER A 73 12.36 -9.63 -21.19
C SER A 73 13.72 -9.90 -20.57
N ALA A 74 13.79 -9.95 -19.24
CA ALA A 74 14.93 -10.46 -18.49
C ALA A 74 14.55 -11.76 -17.77
N THR A 75 15.11 -12.87 -18.23
CA THR A 75 14.74 -14.22 -17.75
C THR A 75 15.87 -14.83 -16.93
N PHE A 76 15.66 -14.91 -15.62
CA PHE A 76 16.56 -15.58 -14.68
C PHE A 76 16.37 -17.11 -14.73
N THR A 77 17.47 -17.84 -14.90
CA THR A 77 17.47 -19.31 -14.97
C THR A 77 18.57 -19.92 -14.11
N GLY A 78 18.35 -21.12 -13.58
CA GLY A 78 19.31 -21.78 -12.70
C GLY A 78 18.81 -23.13 -12.17
N PRO A 79 19.61 -23.80 -11.33
CA PRO A 79 19.23 -25.06 -10.71
C PRO A 79 17.97 -24.93 -9.84
N SER A 80 17.14 -25.97 -9.77
CA SER A 80 15.92 -26.00 -8.95
C SER A 80 16.16 -25.93 -7.44
N SER A 81 17.41 -26.09 -6.99
CA SER A 81 17.81 -25.93 -5.58
C SER A 81 17.89 -24.47 -5.13
N ILE A 82 17.90 -23.51 -6.07
CA ILE A 82 17.98 -22.09 -5.76
C ILE A 82 16.65 -21.62 -5.15
N GLN A 83 16.74 -20.98 -3.99
CA GLN A 83 15.60 -20.36 -3.29
C GLN A 83 15.60 -18.84 -3.44
N ASN A 84 16.77 -18.21 -3.64
CA ASN A 84 16.88 -16.76 -3.83
C ASN A 84 17.78 -16.44 -5.01
N VAL A 85 17.26 -15.72 -5.99
CA VAL A 85 18.01 -15.03 -7.03
C VAL A 85 18.21 -13.59 -6.58
N ILE A 86 19.45 -13.13 -6.49
CA ILE A 86 19.80 -11.84 -5.88
C ILE A 86 20.65 -11.05 -6.88
N GLY A 87 20.10 -9.98 -7.44
CA GLY A 87 20.78 -9.07 -8.34
C GLY A 87 21.11 -7.72 -7.68
N ARG A 88 22.30 -7.17 -7.99
CA ARG A 88 22.65 -5.77 -7.71
C ARG A 88 23.01 -5.03 -9.00
N VAL A 89 22.77 -3.72 -9.04
CA VAL A 89 23.23 -2.81 -10.09
C VAL A 89 24.33 -1.89 -9.54
N THR A 90 25.44 -1.79 -10.27
CA THR A 90 26.68 -1.17 -9.78
C THR A 90 27.10 0.07 -10.57
N GLY A 91 26.56 0.29 -11.77
CA GLY A 91 26.97 1.36 -12.69
C GLY A 91 26.39 2.74 -12.42
N GLY A 92 25.60 2.91 -11.35
CA GLY A 92 25.12 4.23 -10.90
C GLY A 92 23.98 4.84 -11.72
N ASN A 93 23.42 4.12 -12.69
CA ASN A 93 22.25 4.53 -13.46
C ASN A 93 20.97 3.92 -12.89
N GLN A 94 19.88 4.69 -12.92
CA GLN A 94 18.54 4.22 -12.59
C GLN A 94 18.15 3.02 -13.47
N SER A 95 17.44 2.05 -12.90
CA SER A 95 16.82 0.95 -13.66
C SER A 95 15.48 1.38 -14.22
N PHE A 96 15.34 1.39 -15.55
CA PHE A 96 14.04 1.55 -16.21
C PHE A 96 13.51 0.17 -16.62
N ILE A 97 12.42 -0.26 -15.99
CA ILE A 97 11.78 -1.57 -16.21
C ILE A 97 10.41 -1.31 -16.80
N ASP A 98 10.26 -1.50 -18.10
CA ASP A 98 9.01 -1.39 -18.85
C ASP A 98 8.75 -2.67 -19.67
N GLY A 99 9.35 -3.79 -19.28
CA GLY A 99 9.16 -5.09 -19.91
C GLY A 99 8.97 -6.22 -18.89
N LEU A 100 9.21 -7.46 -19.31
CA LEU A 100 8.98 -8.64 -18.48
C LEU A 100 10.20 -8.97 -17.60
N LEU A 101 10.02 -9.02 -16.28
CA LEU A 101 10.96 -9.69 -15.38
C LEU A 101 10.47 -11.11 -15.08
N GLN A 102 11.26 -12.11 -15.46
CA GLN A 102 10.88 -13.52 -15.33
C GLN A 102 11.91 -14.34 -14.56
N SER A 103 11.46 -15.27 -13.73
CA SER A 103 12.29 -16.33 -13.15
C SER A 103 11.68 -17.70 -13.43
N THR A 104 12.39 -18.55 -14.16
CA THR A 104 11.93 -19.92 -14.46
C THR A 104 12.32 -20.92 -13.35
N ILE A 105 12.95 -20.45 -12.27
CA ILE A 105 13.34 -21.28 -11.14
C ILE A 105 12.13 -21.39 -10.20
N SER A 106 11.49 -22.55 -10.18
CA SER A 106 10.25 -22.78 -9.42
C SER A 106 10.41 -22.45 -7.93
N GLY A 107 9.56 -21.56 -7.43
CA GLY A 107 9.49 -21.13 -6.03
C GLY A 107 10.59 -20.18 -5.57
N ALA A 108 11.56 -19.83 -6.43
CA ALA A 108 12.64 -18.95 -6.04
C ALA A 108 12.19 -17.49 -5.94
N ASN A 109 12.61 -16.82 -4.86
CA ASN A 109 12.43 -15.39 -4.68
C ASN A 109 13.40 -14.62 -5.60
N LEU A 110 13.00 -13.44 -6.06
CA LEU A 110 13.85 -12.53 -6.82
C LEU A 110 14.06 -11.23 -6.03
N PHE A 111 15.31 -10.92 -5.74
CA PHE A 111 15.77 -9.68 -5.11
C PHE A 111 16.52 -8.85 -6.15
N LEU A 112 16.16 -7.57 -6.31
CA LEU A 112 16.86 -6.63 -7.19
C LEU A 112 17.21 -5.35 -6.43
N LEU A 113 18.50 -5.00 -6.37
CA LEU A 113 19.00 -3.81 -5.71
C LEU A 113 19.58 -2.83 -6.74
N ASN A 114 19.12 -1.57 -6.71
CA ASN A 114 19.74 -0.48 -7.44
C ASN A 114 19.69 0.84 -6.63
N PRO A 115 20.79 1.25 -5.97
CA PRO A 115 20.84 2.51 -5.23
C PRO A 115 20.57 3.77 -6.04
N ALA A 116 20.67 3.71 -7.37
CA ALA A 116 20.38 4.84 -8.26
C ALA A 116 18.89 4.99 -8.59
N GLY A 117 18.03 4.10 -8.10
CA GLY A 117 16.58 4.17 -8.27
C GLY A 117 16.03 3.12 -9.24
N VAL A 118 14.72 2.92 -9.18
CA VAL A 118 14.00 2.00 -10.07
C VAL A 118 12.68 2.64 -10.51
N LEU A 119 12.41 2.61 -11.81
CA LEU A 119 11.14 3.05 -12.41
C LEU A 119 10.52 1.85 -13.13
N PHE A 120 9.31 1.48 -12.73
CA PHE A 120 8.48 0.51 -13.45
C PHE A 120 7.51 1.26 -14.36
N GLY A 121 7.73 1.18 -15.68
CA GLY A 121 6.88 1.79 -16.69
C GLY A 121 5.62 0.97 -16.95
N PRO A 122 4.65 1.48 -17.74
CA PRO A 122 3.30 0.93 -17.85
C PRO A 122 3.22 -0.51 -18.39
N ASN A 123 4.24 -1.00 -19.07
CA ASN A 123 4.31 -2.34 -19.63
C ASN A 123 5.10 -3.33 -18.76
N ALA A 124 5.60 -2.87 -17.60
CA ALA A 124 6.32 -3.74 -16.67
C ALA A 124 5.42 -4.87 -16.17
N THR A 125 5.93 -6.09 -16.22
CA THR A 125 5.24 -7.29 -15.73
C THR A 125 6.19 -8.22 -15.01
N LEU A 126 5.65 -9.03 -14.10
CA LEU A 126 6.39 -10.04 -13.35
C LEU A 126 5.88 -11.43 -13.72
N ASP A 127 6.81 -12.35 -14.01
CA ASP A 127 6.56 -13.78 -14.09
C ASP A 127 7.54 -14.50 -13.15
N VAL A 128 7.23 -14.45 -11.86
CA VAL A 128 8.03 -15.04 -10.78
C VAL A 128 7.14 -15.94 -9.94
N SER A 129 7.60 -17.17 -9.70
CA SER A 129 6.85 -18.16 -8.90
C SER A 129 7.10 -18.06 -7.39
N GLY A 130 8.13 -17.31 -6.97
CA GLY A 130 8.39 -16.94 -5.57
C GLY A 130 7.97 -15.51 -5.25
N SER A 131 8.58 -14.92 -4.23
CA SER A 131 8.38 -13.51 -3.86
C SER A 131 9.27 -12.58 -4.69
N PHE A 132 8.85 -11.33 -4.86
CA PHE A 132 9.64 -10.29 -5.52
C PHE A 132 9.97 -9.17 -4.53
N HIS A 133 11.23 -8.79 -4.46
CA HIS A 133 11.70 -7.71 -3.61
C HIS A 133 12.60 -6.77 -4.43
N VAL A 134 12.23 -5.50 -4.51
CA VAL A 134 13.02 -4.46 -5.17
C VAL A 134 13.42 -3.40 -4.16
N SER A 135 14.66 -2.94 -4.24
CA SER A 135 15.17 -1.96 -3.31
C SER A 135 16.18 -1.00 -3.92
N THR A 136 16.25 0.22 -3.36
CA THR A 136 17.31 1.19 -3.61
C THR A 136 18.35 1.22 -2.48
N ALA A 137 18.41 0.15 -1.68
CA ALA A 137 19.38 -0.02 -0.62
C ALA A 137 20.81 -0.17 -1.16
N ASP A 138 21.76 0.33 -0.37
CA ASP A 138 23.19 0.22 -0.61
C ASP A 138 23.73 -1.20 -0.44
N TYR A 139 23.01 -2.04 0.32
CA TYR A 139 23.34 -3.46 0.48
C TYR A 139 22.15 -4.33 0.88
N LEU A 140 22.32 -5.64 0.66
CA LEU A 140 21.48 -6.70 1.21
C LEU A 140 22.25 -7.45 2.29
N LYS A 141 21.69 -7.56 3.49
CA LYS A 141 22.25 -8.32 4.61
C LYS A 141 21.69 -9.74 4.64
N LEU A 142 22.54 -10.72 4.85
CA LEU A 142 22.22 -12.13 5.02
C LEU A 142 22.11 -12.47 6.51
N ALA A 143 21.32 -13.49 6.84
CA ALA A 143 20.95 -13.78 8.24
C ALA A 143 22.14 -14.18 9.15
N ASP A 144 23.28 -14.58 8.59
CA ASP A 144 24.52 -14.85 9.32
C ASP A 144 25.43 -13.62 9.44
N GLY A 145 24.97 -12.44 9.01
CA GLY A 145 25.72 -11.19 9.03
C GLY A 145 26.53 -10.91 7.77
N GLY A 146 26.53 -11.81 6.78
CA GLY A 146 27.12 -11.53 5.46
C GLY A 146 26.45 -10.32 4.80
N ILE A 147 27.21 -9.47 4.12
CA ILE A 147 26.69 -8.26 3.45
C ILE A 147 27.01 -8.30 1.97
N PHE A 148 26.00 -8.10 1.13
CA PHE A 148 26.12 -7.96 -0.32
C PHE A 148 25.90 -6.50 -0.73
N HIS A 149 26.98 -5.76 -0.94
CA HIS A 149 26.93 -4.34 -1.29
C HIS A 149 26.57 -4.11 -2.75
N ALA A 150 25.84 -3.05 -3.07
CA ALA A 150 25.65 -2.60 -4.45
C ALA A 150 26.92 -1.94 -5.02
N SER A 151 27.62 -1.12 -4.23
CA SER A 151 28.88 -0.50 -4.67
C SER A 151 30.05 -1.47 -4.62
N LEU A 152 30.79 -1.59 -5.74
CA LEU A 152 32.02 -2.40 -5.83
C LEU A 152 33.19 -1.83 -5.02
N ALA A 153 33.09 -0.59 -4.54
CA ALA A 153 34.09 -0.02 -3.64
C ALA A 153 34.06 -0.67 -2.24
N ASN A 154 32.95 -1.32 -1.89
CA ASN A 154 32.78 -2.06 -0.63
C ASN A 154 32.82 -3.57 -0.89
N PRO A 155 33.63 -4.34 -0.13
CA PRO A 155 33.73 -5.78 -0.32
C PRO A 155 32.45 -6.50 0.10
N SER A 156 31.95 -7.43 -0.73
CA SER A 156 30.80 -8.27 -0.39
C SER A 156 31.22 -9.60 0.24
N VAL A 157 30.45 -10.07 1.22
CA VAL A 157 30.58 -11.40 1.84
C VAL A 157 29.36 -12.24 1.47
N LEU A 158 29.54 -13.15 0.50
CA LEU A 158 28.47 -14.03 0.05
C LEU A 158 28.40 -15.29 0.91
N THR A 159 27.23 -15.60 1.45
CA THR A 159 27.01 -16.76 2.31
C THR A 159 25.81 -17.58 1.84
N VAL A 160 25.59 -18.72 2.50
CA VAL A 160 24.42 -19.59 2.27
C VAL A 160 23.18 -19.13 3.03
N ALA A 161 23.33 -18.16 3.95
CA ALA A 161 22.23 -17.67 4.76
C ALA A 161 21.24 -16.87 3.90
N PRO A 162 19.93 -16.94 4.20
CA PRO A 162 18.93 -16.19 3.43
C PRO A 162 19.08 -14.68 3.62
N PRO A 163 18.57 -13.86 2.67
CA PRO A 163 18.38 -12.43 2.87
C PRO A 163 17.59 -12.13 4.15
N SER A 164 18.00 -11.08 4.86
CA SER A 164 17.45 -10.71 6.17
C SER A 164 17.12 -9.22 6.32
N ALA A 165 17.84 -8.32 5.63
CA ALA A 165 17.55 -6.89 5.66
C ALA A 165 18.07 -6.16 4.42
N PHE A 166 17.40 -5.07 4.05
CA PHE A 166 17.91 -4.05 3.15
C PHE A 166 18.58 -2.94 3.96
N GLY A 167 19.78 -2.52 3.57
CA GLY A 167 20.58 -1.56 4.33
C GLY A 167 20.95 -0.32 3.56
N PHE A 168 20.82 0.82 4.23
CA PHE A 168 21.06 2.16 3.69
C PHE A 168 22.21 2.80 4.46
N LEU A 169 23.15 3.40 3.72
CA LEU A 169 24.33 4.09 4.24
C LEU A 169 24.22 5.61 4.08
N GLY A 170 23.42 6.08 3.11
CA GLY A 170 23.25 7.50 2.79
C GLY A 170 21.99 8.14 3.37
N ALA A 171 21.94 9.48 3.31
CA ALA A 171 20.80 10.31 3.72
C ALA A 171 19.82 10.64 2.57
N SER A 172 20.02 10.08 1.39
CA SER A 172 19.11 10.28 0.25
C SER A 172 19.03 9.03 -0.62
N PRO A 173 18.47 7.92 -0.11
CA PRO A 173 18.17 6.75 -0.94
C PRO A 173 17.31 7.16 -2.15
N ALA A 174 17.61 6.60 -3.31
CA ALA A 174 16.87 6.94 -4.53
C ALA A 174 15.42 6.42 -4.48
N ALA A 175 14.56 7.03 -5.29
CA ALA A 175 13.15 6.72 -5.36
C ALA A 175 12.86 5.40 -6.08
N ILE A 176 11.68 4.84 -5.79
CA ILE A 176 11.05 3.77 -6.58
C ILE A 176 9.72 4.29 -7.11
N SER A 177 9.51 4.26 -8.43
CA SER A 177 8.23 4.62 -9.04
C SER A 177 7.59 3.46 -9.80
N VAL A 178 6.27 3.40 -9.77
CA VAL A 178 5.43 2.44 -10.50
C VAL A 178 4.37 3.23 -11.26
N GLU A 179 4.45 3.22 -12.58
CA GLU A 179 3.68 4.10 -13.46
C GLU A 179 2.82 3.26 -14.40
N GLY A 180 1.55 3.05 -14.05
CA GLY A 180 0.57 2.36 -14.89
C GLY A 180 0.70 0.84 -15.01
N SER A 181 1.78 0.23 -14.50
CA SER A 181 1.99 -1.22 -14.59
C SER A 181 1.19 -2.03 -13.58
N VAL A 182 1.02 -3.32 -13.88
CA VAL A 182 0.57 -4.34 -12.91
C VAL A 182 1.75 -5.21 -12.49
N LEU A 183 2.22 -5.02 -11.25
CA LEU A 183 3.22 -5.86 -10.63
C LEU A 183 2.52 -6.88 -9.73
N GLU A 184 2.44 -8.13 -10.21
CA GLU A 184 1.76 -9.22 -9.51
C GLU A 184 2.72 -10.36 -9.17
N VAL A 185 2.64 -10.88 -7.95
CA VAL A 185 3.29 -12.13 -7.54
C VAL A 185 2.24 -13.22 -7.33
N GLY A 186 2.68 -14.48 -7.36
CA GLY A 186 1.79 -15.62 -7.14
C GLY A 186 1.08 -15.61 -5.77
N GLN A 187 0.02 -16.40 -5.64
CA GLN A 187 -0.75 -16.49 -4.41
C GLN A 187 0.12 -16.84 -3.19
N GLY A 188 -0.10 -16.14 -2.08
CA GLY A 188 0.63 -16.35 -0.82
C GLY A 188 2.10 -15.90 -0.86
N LYS A 189 2.52 -15.20 -1.92
CA LYS A 189 3.88 -14.66 -2.06
C LYS A 189 3.96 -13.21 -1.59
N THR A 190 5.18 -12.71 -1.45
CA THR A 190 5.45 -11.34 -1.03
C THR A 190 5.89 -10.48 -2.19
N LEU A 191 5.41 -9.23 -2.22
CA LEU A 191 5.90 -8.16 -3.09
C LEU A 191 6.43 -7.04 -2.21
N SER A 192 7.69 -6.62 -2.37
CA SER A 192 8.28 -5.57 -1.53
C SER A 192 8.96 -4.48 -2.34
N LEU A 193 8.66 -3.22 -2.00
CA LEU A 193 9.34 -2.03 -2.48
C LEU A 193 9.97 -1.32 -1.26
N VAL A 194 11.29 -1.25 -1.21
CA VAL A 194 12.03 -0.72 -0.05
C VAL A 194 13.09 0.27 -0.52
N GLY A 195 12.95 1.56 -0.24
CA GLY A 195 13.85 2.56 -0.82
C GLY A 195 13.69 3.96 -0.26
N GLY A 196 14.04 4.95 -1.07
CA GLY A 196 13.71 6.35 -0.84
C GLY A 196 12.22 6.60 -0.96
N ASP A 197 11.84 7.76 -1.52
CA ASP A 197 10.43 8.05 -1.77
C ASP A 197 9.82 7.02 -2.73
N ILE A 198 8.59 6.57 -2.45
CA ILE A 198 7.86 5.58 -3.27
C ILE A 198 6.64 6.26 -3.88
N ALA A 199 6.51 6.18 -5.20
CA ALA A 199 5.34 6.70 -5.92
C ALA A 199 4.68 5.59 -6.75
N ILE A 200 3.38 5.40 -6.56
CA ILE A 200 2.55 4.48 -7.35
C ILE A 200 1.50 5.34 -8.04
N VAL A 201 1.60 5.46 -9.35
CA VAL A 201 0.78 6.35 -10.18
C VAL A 201 0.04 5.51 -11.20
N ALA A 202 -1.28 5.38 -11.04
CA ALA A 202 -2.14 4.51 -11.86
C ALA A 202 -1.68 3.03 -11.94
N GLY A 203 -0.76 2.62 -11.07
CA GLY A 203 -0.17 1.28 -11.05
C GLY A 203 -0.87 0.36 -10.05
N THR A 204 -0.76 -0.94 -10.27
CA THR A 204 -1.30 -1.98 -9.40
C THR A 204 -0.18 -2.84 -8.82
N LEU A 205 -0.12 -2.94 -7.49
CA LEU A 205 0.67 -3.93 -6.77
C LEU A 205 -0.27 -5.01 -6.24
N ARG A 206 -0.02 -6.27 -6.61
CA ARG A 206 -0.93 -7.37 -6.30
C ARG A 206 -0.21 -8.59 -5.74
N ALA A 207 -0.61 -9.03 -4.55
CA ALA A 207 -0.11 -10.26 -3.92
C ALA A 207 -1.28 -11.03 -3.28
N PRO A 208 -2.08 -11.76 -4.07
CA PRO A 208 -3.31 -12.40 -3.59
C PRO A 208 -3.04 -13.37 -2.44
N SER A 209 -3.79 -13.24 -1.33
CA SER A 209 -3.57 -14.03 -0.09
C SER A 209 -2.14 -13.95 0.48
N GLY A 210 -1.34 -13.01 0.00
CA GLY A 210 0.08 -12.85 0.30
C GLY A 210 0.36 -11.61 1.12
N GLN A 211 1.52 -11.01 0.89
CA GLN A 211 1.93 -9.79 1.59
C GLN A 211 2.49 -8.74 0.63
N ILE A 212 2.10 -7.48 0.82
CA ILE A 212 2.78 -6.34 0.19
C ILE A 212 3.49 -5.53 1.27
N ASN A 213 4.77 -5.22 1.06
CA ASN A 213 5.59 -4.45 1.98
C ASN A 213 6.11 -3.19 1.30
N LEU A 214 5.77 -2.02 1.82
CA LEU A 214 6.29 -0.73 1.39
C LEU A 214 7.08 -0.09 2.53
N ALA A 215 8.35 0.25 2.29
CA ALA A 215 9.15 1.03 3.23
C ALA A 215 9.89 2.17 2.55
N SER A 216 9.63 3.40 2.99
CA SER A 216 10.29 4.61 2.50
C SER A 216 11.16 5.24 3.58
N VAL A 217 12.46 5.37 3.30
CA VAL A 217 13.48 5.83 4.24
C VAL A 217 14.30 6.97 3.66
N ARG A 218 14.79 7.90 4.49
CA ARG A 218 15.59 9.06 4.07
C ARG A 218 16.90 9.19 4.87
N SER A 219 17.31 8.13 5.54
CA SER A 219 18.53 8.13 6.34
C SER A 219 19.18 6.75 6.37
N ALA A 220 20.38 6.66 6.95
CA ALA A 220 21.03 5.39 7.16
C ALA A 220 20.26 4.52 8.17
N GLY A 221 20.25 3.21 7.92
CA GLY A 221 19.52 2.24 8.73
C GLY A 221 19.29 0.93 7.98
N GLU A 222 18.61 -0.01 8.62
CA GLU A 222 18.24 -1.30 8.02
C GLU A 222 16.72 -1.49 8.08
N VAL A 223 16.14 -2.02 7.01
CA VAL A 223 14.77 -2.54 6.98
C VAL A 223 14.85 -4.06 7.01
N THR A 224 14.37 -4.69 8.09
CA THR A 224 14.37 -6.15 8.23
C THR A 224 13.26 -6.78 7.39
N LEU A 225 13.46 -8.00 6.90
CA LEU A 225 12.50 -8.70 6.03
C LEU A 225 11.54 -9.62 6.80
N SER A 226 11.95 -10.11 7.99
CA SER A 226 11.11 -10.97 8.82
C SER A 226 11.49 -10.84 10.31
N PRO A 227 10.66 -10.15 11.13
CA PRO A 227 9.48 -9.39 10.72
C PRO A 227 9.85 -8.21 9.81
N PHE A 228 8.90 -7.74 9.00
CA PHE A 228 9.08 -6.52 8.21
C PHE A 228 9.03 -5.29 9.12
N ALA A 229 10.18 -4.67 9.37
CA ALA A 229 10.30 -3.58 10.33
C ALA A 229 11.40 -2.59 9.95
N LEU A 230 11.20 -1.34 10.38
CA LEU A 230 12.23 -0.29 10.30
C LEU A 230 13.19 -0.43 11.48
N GLY A 231 14.49 -0.37 11.21
CA GLY A 231 15.52 -0.12 12.20
C GLY A 231 15.59 1.35 12.61
N SER A 232 16.71 1.76 13.19
CA SER A 232 16.92 3.12 13.73
C SER A 232 17.21 4.18 12.66
N PHE A 233 16.25 4.46 11.80
CA PHE A 233 16.28 5.59 10.87
C PHE A 233 16.06 6.92 11.61
N GLN A 234 16.81 7.95 11.25
CA GLN A 234 16.63 9.32 11.77
C GLN A 234 15.53 10.07 11.01
N GLU A 235 15.44 9.81 9.71
CA GLU A 235 14.44 10.38 8.80
C GLU A 235 13.86 9.27 7.91
N LEU A 236 12.56 9.37 7.65
CA LEU A 236 11.80 8.49 6.78
C LEU A 236 11.28 9.26 5.57
N GLY A 237 11.10 8.57 4.45
CA GLY A 237 10.64 9.16 3.19
C GLY A 237 9.12 9.10 3.02
N SER A 238 8.61 9.61 1.91
CA SER A 238 7.18 9.64 1.61
C SER A 238 6.75 8.50 0.69
N ILE A 239 5.53 8.02 0.90
CA ILE A 239 4.84 7.07 0.02
C ILE A 239 3.60 7.76 -0.56
N THR A 240 3.41 7.70 -1.87
CA THR A 240 2.25 8.31 -2.55
C THR A 240 1.59 7.32 -3.48
N LEU A 241 0.27 7.15 -3.34
CA LEU A 241 -0.61 6.43 -4.26
C LEU A 241 -1.52 7.46 -4.92
N SER A 242 -1.55 7.50 -6.25
CA SER A 242 -2.34 8.48 -7.00
C SER A 242 -2.93 7.91 -8.29
N GLN A 243 -3.95 8.61 -8.82
CA GLN A 243 -4.52 8.36 -10.15
C GLN A 243 -5.07 6.93 -10.33
N GLY A 244 -5.77 6.40 -9.34
CA GLY A 244 -6.34 5.05 -9.39
C GLY A 244 -5.33 3.94 -9.07
N ALA A 245 -4.26 4.26 -8.34
CA ALA A 245 -3.32 3.24 -7.89
C ALA A 245 -4.01 2.23 -6.97
N LEU A 246 -3.57 0.97 -7.05
CA LEU A 246 -4.14 -0.15 -6.29
C LEU A 246 -3.04 -0.96 -5.62
N VAL A 247 -3.11 -1.12 -4.31
CA VAL A 247 -2.23 -2.00 -3.53
C VAL A 247 -3.09 -3.04 -2.84
N GLU A 248 -3.09 -4.29 -3.32
CA GLU A 248 -4.03 -5.30 -2.83
C GLU A 248 -3.46 -6.69 -2.51
N THR A 249 -3.98 -7.26 -1.41
CA THR A 249 -3.70 -8.64 -0.96
C THR A 249 -4.97 -9.48 -0.78
N SER A 250 -6.11 -8.99 -1.29
CA SER A 250 -7.41 -9.65 -1.20
C SER A 250 -7.38 -11.09 -1.74
N GLY A 251 -8.12 -12.01 -1.10
CA GLY A 251 -8.11 -13.43 -1.46
C GLY A 251 -8.92 -14.33 -0.53
N ASP A 252 -8.76 -15.65 -0.67
CA ASP A 252 -9.29 -16.67 0.25
C ASP A 252 -8.13 -17.55 0.76
N PRO A 253 -7.51 -17.20 1.90
CA PRO A 253 -7.81 -16.07 2.80
C PRO A 253 -7.30 -14.71 2.27
N GLY A 254 -7.80 -13.59 2.84
CA GLY A 254 -7.21 -12.26 2.61
C GLY A 254 -5.81 -12.15 3.24
N GLY A 255 -4.89 -11.45 2.57
CA GLY A 255 -3.47 -11.31 2.97
C GLY A 255 -3.19 -10.13 3.90
N THR A 256 -2.00 -9.52 3.78
CA THR A 256 -1.59 -8.36 4.58
C THR A 256 -0.85 -7.30 3.76
N VAL A 257 -1.24 -6.02 3.86
CA VAL A 257 -0.44 -4.88 3.40
C VAL A 257 0.28 -4.25 4.59
N VAL A 258 1.59 -4.07 4.49
CA VAL A 258 2.42 -3.42 5.52
C VAL A 258 3.10 -2.19 4.93
N ILE A 259 2.88 -1.02 5.54
CA ILE A 259 3.44 0.26 5.10
C ILE A 259 4.22 0.92 6.24
N ARG A 260 5.44 1.36 5.92
CA ARG A 260 6.36 2.03 6.84
C ARG A 260 6.96 3.28 6.17
N GLY A 261 6.88 4.45 6.80
CA GLY A 261 7.44 5.66 6.19
C GLY A 261 7.33 6.92 7.03
N GLY A 262 7.70 8.06 6.46
CA GLY A 262 7.55 9.38 7.04
C GLY A 262 6.14 9.93 6.81
N SER A 263 5.60 9.75 5.61
CA SER A 263 4.23 10.12 5.28
C SER A 263 3.62 9.17 4.25
N LEU A 264 2.30 9.10 4.22
CA LEU A 264 1.53 8.37 3.22
C LEU A 264 0.39 9.26 2.70
N LEU A 265 0.34 9.45 1.38
CA LEU A 265 -0.81 10.02 0.67
C LEU A 265 -1.49 8.94 -0.17
N VAL A 266 -2.81 8.81 -0.02
CA VAL A 266 -3.67 7.95 -0.83
C VAL A 266 -4.71 8.85 -1.50
N ASP A 267 -4.41 9.30 -2.71
CA ASP A 267 -5.25 10.21 -3.49
C ASP A 267 -5.93 9.44 -4.63
N ALA A 268 -7.27 9.40 -4.64
CA ALA A 268 -8.05 8.66 -5.64
C ALA A 268 -7.52 7.24 -5.90
N SER A 269 -7.14 6.53 -4.83
CA SER A 269 -6.42 5.25 -4.88
C SER A 269 -6.86 4.32 -3.76
N THR A 270 -6.50 3.04 -3.85
CA THR A 270 -7.00 2.00 -2.94
C THR A 270 -5.88 1.15 -2.36
N ILE A 271 -5.95 0.90 -1.05
CA ILE A 271 -5.22 -0.15 -0.34
C ILE A 271 -6.24 -1.18 0.16
N ALA A 272 -6.11 -2.45 -0.20
CA ALA A 272 -7.13 -3.46 0.11
C ALA A 272 -6.56 -4.81 0.58
N SER A 273 -7.19 -5.41 1.58
CA SER A 273 -6.95 -6.80 2.00
C SER A 273 -8.25 -7.53 2.36
N ASP A 274 -9.16 -7.61 1.40
CA ASP A 274 -10.47 -8.20 1.62
C ASP A 274 -10.41 -9.73 1.69
N THR A 275 -11.18 -10.32 2.61
CA THR A 275 -11.42 -11.77 2.68
C THR A 275 -12.58 -12.13 1.75
N LEU A 276 -12.26 -12.78 0.64
CA LEU A 276 -13.19 -13.07 -0.46
C LEU A 276 -13.89 -14.44 -0.33
N GLY A 277 -13.42 -15.32 0.55
CA GLY A 277 -13.95 -16.67 0.65
C GLY A 277 -14.24 -17.14 2.07
N THR A 278 -14.03 -18.42 2.34
CA THR A 278 -14.51 -19.06 3.58
C THR A 278 -13.44 -19.15 4.66
N VAL A 279 -12.17 -19.04 4.29
CA VAL A 279 -11.05 -19.03 5.22
C VAL A 279 -10.89 -17.60 5.75
N SER A 280 -10.77 -17.44 7.06
CA SER A 280 -10.54 -16.11 7.65
C SER A 280 -9.22 -15.52 7.15
N GLY A 281 -9.25 -14.22 6.86
CA GLY A 281 -8.08 -13.45 6.45
C GLY A 281 -6.98 -13.44 7.51
N ALA A 282 -5.82 -12.87 7.15
CA ALA A 282 -4.77 -12.60 8.10
C ALA A 282 -5.30 -11.80 9.30
N PRO A 283 -4.77 -11.99 10.54
CA PRO A 283 -5.25 -11.25 11.72
C PRO A 283 -5.17 -9.72 11.55
N VAL A 284 -4.20 -9.24 10.78
CA VAL A 284 -4.06 -7.84 10.37
C VAL A 284 -4.05 -7.81 8.85
N GLY A 285 -5.08 -7.19 8.26
CA GLY A 285 -5.21 -7.05 6.81
C GLY A 285 -4.41 -5.86 6.29
N VAL A 286 -4.40 -4.75 7.04
CA VAL A 286 -3.61 -3.56 6.69
C VAL A 286 -2.93 -3.02 7.95
N ASP A 287 -1.62 -2.83 7.88
CA ASP A 287 -0.77 -2.28 8.93
C ASP A 287 0.04 -1.11 8.40
N ILE A 288 -0.33 0.12 8.81
CA ILE A 288 0.33 1.35 8.37
C ILE A 288 0.96 2.02 9.59
N GLN A 289 2.24 2.30 9.50
CA GLN A 289 2.97 3.10 10.47
C GLN A 289 3.76 4.18 9.76
N VAL A 290 3.31 5.42 9.89
CA VAL A 290 4.02 6.61 9.44
C VAL A 290 4.32 7.55 10.60
N THR A 291 5.42 8.31 10.54
CA THR A 291 5.79 9.22 11.63
C THR A 291 5.12 10.60 11.53
N GLY A 292 4.75 11.01 10.32
CA GLY A 292 4.10 12.27 10.01
C GLY A 292 2.66 12.08 9.54
N ALA A 293 2.32 12.64 8.38
CA ALA A 293 0.95 12.66 7.87
C ALA A 293 0.56 11.35 7.17
N LEU A 294 -0.63 10.84 7.49
CA LEU A 294 -1.42 9.90 6.70
C LEU A 294 -2.64 10.66 6.16
N ALA A 295 -2.69 10.88 4.86
CA ALA A 295 -3.78 11.59 4.20
C ALA A 295 -4.47 10.69 3.17
N LEU A 296 -5.81 10.62 3.23
CA LEU A 296 -6.63 10.04 2.17
C LEU A 296 -7.49 11.15 1.59
N GLU A 297 -7.44 11.30 0.27
CA GLU A 297 -8.10 12.37 -0.49
C GLU A 297 -8.78 11.80 -1.74
N SER A 298 -9.73 12.55 -2.30
CA SER A 298 -10.38 12.25 -3.58
C SER A 298 -10.92 10.81 -3.68
N GLU A 299 -11.71 10.37 -2.70
CA GLU A 299 -12.24 9.00 -2.60
C GLU A 299 -11.17 7.91 -2.34
N GLY A 300 -10.00 8.30 -1.81
CA GLY A 300 -8.97 7.38 -1.34
C GLY A 300 -9.50 6.38 -0.32
N THR A 301 -9.17 5.10 -0.50
CA THR A 301 -9.75 4.00 0.28
C THR A 301 -8.68 3.11 0.91
N ILE A 302 -8.89 2.73 2.18
CA ILE A 302 -8.19 1.63 2.85
C ILE A 302 -9.23 0.61 3.29
N SER A 303 -9.09 -0.66 2.89
CA SER A 303 -10.08 -1.69 3.23
C SER A 303 -9.51 -3.02 3.71
N SER A 304 -10.27 -3.68 4.59
CA SER A 304 -10.13 -5.09 4.97
C SER A 304 -11.52 -5.63 5.29
N ASN A 305 -12.30 -5.92 4.24
CA ASN A 305 -13.69 -6.33 4.35
C ASN A 305 -13.86 -7.86 4.40
N ALA A 306 -14.89 -8.35 5.08
CA ALA A 306 -15.33 -9.74 5.02
C ALA A 306 -16.44 -9.88 3.97
N ARG A 307 -16.11 -10.37 2.77
CA ARG A 307 -17.06 -10.44 1.63
C ARG A 307 -17.78 -11.78 1.51
N ALA A 308 -17.35 -12.78 2.28
CA ALA A 308 -17.94 -14.12 2.28
C ALA A 308 -18.04 -14.67 3.73
N ALA A 309 -17.68 -15.92 4.00
CA ALA A 309 -17.86 -16.54 5.31
C ALA A 309 -16.62 -16.42 6.22
N GLY A 310 -15.44 -16.19 5.65
CA GLY A 310 -14.22 -15.91 6.40
C GLY A 310 -14.25 -14.51 7.01
N ASN A 311 -13.72 -14.37 8.22
CA ASN A 311 -13.59 -13.06 8.87
C ASN A 311 -12.51 -12.21 8.19
N ALA A 312 -12.63 -10.89 8.29
CA ALA A 312 -11.60 -9.98 7.79
C ALA A 312 -10.48 -9.77 8.81
N GLY A 313 -9.33 -9.32 8.32
CA GLY A 313 -8.25 -8.83 9.18
C GLY A 313 -8.52 -7.43 9.69
N ASN A 314 -7.82 -7.02 10.76
CA ASN A 314 -7.92 -5.64 11.26
C ASN A 314 -7.20 -4.64 10.33
N VAL A 315 -7.61 -3.38 10.39
CA VAL A 315 -6.84 -2.23 9.89
C VAL A 315 -6.21 -1.52 11.08
N ILE A 316 -4.89 -1.41 11.09
CA ILE A 316 -4.11 -0.76 12.15
C ILE A 316 -3.34 0.42 11.54
N LEU A 317 -3.59 1.62 12.03
CA LEU A 317 -3.00 2.86 11.54
C LEU A 317 -2.30 3.60 12.69
N THR A 318 -1.01 3.90 12.50
CA THR A 318 -0.23 4.78 13.36
C THR A 318 0.33 5.93 12.54
N ALA A 319 0.06 7.16 12.96
CA ALA A 319 0.50 8.38 12.29
C ALA A 319 0.81 9.49 13.31
N GLY A 320 1.47 10.56 12.86
CA GLY A 320 1.43 11.84 13.58
C GLY A 320 0.06 12.50 13.41
N GLN A 321 -0.41 12.58 12.17
CA GLN A 321 -1.70 13.15 11.81
C GLN A 321 -2.43 12.24 10.83
N LEU A 322 -3.73 12.01 11.05
CA LEU A 322 -4.63 11.36 10.09
C LEU A 322 -5.61 12.40 9.54
N SER A 323 -5.68 12.55 8.23
CA SER A 323 -6.66 13.40 7.55
C SER A 323 -7.44 12.59 6.51
N LEU A 324 -8.77 12.60 6.61
CA LEU A 324 -9.68 12.05 5.61
C LEU A 324 -10.49 13.20 5.01
N GLY A 325 -10.42 13.33 3.67
CA GLY A 325 -11.15 14.35 2.94
C GLY A 325 -11.69 13.84 1.61
N GLY A 326 -12.66 14.58 1.04
CA GLY A 326 -13.10 14.36 -0.33
C GLY A 326 -13.68 12.97 -0.61
N GLY A 327 -14.47 12.41 0.31
CA GLY A 327 -15.10 11.10 0.16
C GLY A 327 -14.21 9.92 0.54
N ALA A 328 -13.05 10.16 1.16
CA ALA A 328 -12.12 9.11 1.57
C ALA A 328 -12.70 8.18 2.67
N GLN A 329 -12.36 6.89 2.60
CA GLN A 329 -12.91 5.88 3.50
C GLN A 329 -11.86 4.91 4.05
N ILE A 330 -12.01 4.57 5.33
CA ILE A 330 -11.35 3.41 5.94
C ILE A 330 -12.43 2.38 6.27
N LEU A 331 -12.35 1.18 5.70
CA LEU A 331 -13.41 0.18 5.70
C LEU A 331 -12.96 -1.16 6.32
N CYS A 332 -13.74 -1.66 7.28
CA CYS A 332 -13.61 -3.02 7.83
C CYS A 332 -14.97 -3.69 7.96
N GLU A 333 -15.70 -3.77 6.86
CA GLU A 333 -17.12 -4.12 6.88
C GLU A 333 -17.39 -5.64 6.82
N ALA A 334 -18.50 -6.05 7.43
CA ALA A 334 -19.07 -7.38 7.28
C ALA A 334 -20.06 -7.44 6.10
N LEU A 335 -19.52 -7.44 4.88
CA LEU A 335 -20.31 -7.53 3.64
C LEU A 335 -20.94 -8.92 3.41
N GLY A 336 -20.38 -9.96 4.05
CA GLY A 336 -20.84 -11.34 3.99
C GLY A 336 -21.34 -11.90 5.32
N ARG A 337 -21.11 -13.20 5.55
CA ARG A 337 -21.43 -13.90 6.80
C ARG A 337 -20.29 -13.86 7.82
N GLY A 338 -19.05 -13.65 7.35
CA GLY A 338 -17.88 -13.45 8.20
C GLY A 338 -17.92 -12.09 8.89
N ALA A 339 -17.36 -12.00 10.09
CA ALA A 339 -17.26 -10.75 10.82
C ALA A 339 -16.28 -9.77 10.15
N GLY A 340 -16.61 -8.49 10.21
CA GLY A 340 -15.71 -7.41 9.81
C GLY A 340 -14.48 -7.35 10.73
N GLY A 341 -13.41 -6.74 10.22
CA GLY A 341 -12.21 -6.46 11.01
C GLY A 341 -12.43 -5.27 11.95
N ASN A 342 -11.54 -5.08 12.92
CA ASN A 342 -11.56 -3.84 13.72
C ASN A 342 -10.71 -2.76 13.03
N VAL A 343 -11.06 -1.49 13.25
CA VAL A 343 -10.20 -0.35 12.90
C VAL A 343 -9.55 0.20 14.16
N ILE A 344 -8.22 0.25 14.17
CA ILE A 344 -7.42 0.80 15.27
C ILE A 344 -6.59 1.96 14.73
N VAL A 345 -6.90 3.17 15.17
CA VAL A 345 -6.19 4.41 14.80
C VAL A 345 -5.47 4.99 16.01
N THR A 346 -4.17 5.23 15.85
CA THR A 346 -3.35 6.00 16.80
C THR A 346 -2.70 7.16 16.06
N ALA A 347 -3.14 8.39 16.31
CA ALA A 347 -2.56 9.59 15.70
C ALA A 347 -2.05 10.54 16.80
N THR A 348 -0.74 10.75 16.93
CA THR A 348 -0.18 11.47 18.10
C THR A 348 -0.70 12.90 18.23
N ASP A 349 -0.97 13.56 17.12
CA ASP A 349 -1.33 14.98 17.08
C ASP A 349 -2.83 15.14 16.83
N SER A 350 -3.34 14.64 15.70
CA SER A 350 -4.74 14.84 15.33
C SER A 350 -5.32 13.81 14.38
N VAL A 351 -6.64 13.63 14.46
CA VAL A 351 -7.49 13.00 13.45
C VAL A 351 -8.50 14.05 12.96
N SER A 352 -8.54 14.28 11.65
CA SER A 352 -9.53 15.14 11.00
C SER A 352 -10.29 14.35 9.94
N ILE A 353 -11.62 14.34 10.03
CA ILE A 353 -12.49 13.66 9.06
C ILE A 353 -13.51 14.69 8.60
N SER A 354 -13.49 15.01 7.30
CA SER A 354 -14.38 16.02 6.77
C SER A 354 -14.82 15.77 5.34
N GLY A 355 -16.12 16.00 5.10
CA GLY A 355 -16.65 16.16 3.75
C GLY A 355 -17.55 15.01 3.30
N VAL A 356 -18.42 15.35 2.36
CA VAL A 356 -19.24 14.43 1.58
C VAL A 356 -19.10 14.88 0.13
N VAL A 357 -18.84 13.95 -0.78
CA VAL A 357 -18.75 14.28 -2.20
C VAL A 357 -20.14 14.28 -2.85
N ASN A 358 -20.27 14.87 -4.04
CA ASN A 358 -21.55 15.05 -4.72
C ASN A 358 -22.30 13.74 -5.02
N SER A 359 -21.59 12.60 -5.06
CA SER A 359 -22.18 11.26 -5.19
C SER A 359 -22.93 10.79 -3.95
N GLY A 360 -22.82 11.53 -2.84
CA GLY A 360 -23.34 11.14 -1.53
C GLY A 360 -22.38 10.24 -0.73
N LEU A 361 -21.18 9.97 -1.26
CA LEU A 361 -20.19 9.18 -0.54
C LEU A 361 -19.67 9.98 0.67
N VAL A 362 -19.83 9.38 1.85
CA VAL A 362 -19.47 9.96 3.13
C VAL A 362 -18.01 9.67 3.44
N THR A 363 -17.28 10.69 3.87
CA THR A 363 -15.89 10.55 4.35
C THR A 363 -15.90 9.99 5.76
N GLY A 364 -15.15 8.92 6.02
CA GLY A 364 -15.19 8.35 7.36
C GLY A 364 -14.42 7.06 7.60
N ILE A 365 -14.58 6.58 8.83
CA ILE A 365 -14.09 5.27 9.30
C ILE A 365 -15.31 4.39 9.54
N PHE A 366 -15.41 3.29 8.83
CA PHE A 366 -16.56 2.39 8.85
C PHE A 366 -16.11 0.96 9.17
N ALA A 367 -16.74 0.35 10.16
CA ALA A 367 -16.59 -1.06 10.51
C ALA A 367 -17.96 -1.75 10.55
N ASP A 368 -18.84 -1.33 9.65
CA ASP A 368 -20.26 -1.66 9.68
C ASP A 368 -20.57 -3.12 9.30
N SER A 369 -21.80 -3.55 9.62
CA SER A 369 -22.43 -4.72 9.04
C SER A 369 -23.62 -4.30 8.17
N PRO A 370 -23.40 -3.97 6.88
CA PRO A 370 -24.45 -3.42 6.01
C PRO A 370 -25.40 -4.50 5.46
N SER A 371 -25.07 -5.78 5.59
CA SER A 371 -25.94 -6.86 5.11
C SER A 371 -27.20 -6.97 5.97
N SER A 372 -28.37 -6.82 5.35
CA SER A 372 -29.68 -7.02 5.99
C SER A 372 -30.10 -8.50 6.12
N THR A 373 -29.25 -9.44 5.69
CA THR A 373 -29.58 -10.87 5.74
C THR A 373 -29.55 -11.41 7.18
N PRO A 374 -30.35 -12.45 7.52
CA PRO A 374 -30.35 -13.05 8.86
C PRO A 374 -29.01 -13.67 9.29
N GLY A 375 -28.11 -13.96 8.33
CA GLY A 375 -26.78 -14.52 8.57
C GLY A 375 -25.66 -13.50 8.40
N ALA A 376 -25.95 -12.20 8.43
CA ALA A 376 -24.95 -11.15 8.32
C ALA A 376 -23.86 -11.30 9.39
N GLY A 377 -22.61 -11.06 9.01
CA GLY A 377 -21.50 -11.01 9.96
C GLY A 377 -21.67 -9.88 10.97
N ARG A 378 -20.94 -9.97 12.09
CA ARG A 378 -20.90 -8.88 13.08
C ARG A 378 -20.05 -7.72 12.55
N ALA A 379 -20.46 -6.49 12.83
CA ALA A 379 -19.63 -5.31 12.67
C ALA A 379 -18.34 -5.42 13.49
N GLY A 380 -17.30 -4.72 13.08
CA GLY A 380 -16.03 -4.63 13.80
C GLY A 380 -15.98 -3.41 14.71
N ASN A 381 -15.16 -3.45 15.76
CA ASN A 381 -15.01 -2.30 16.65
C ASN A 381 -14.12 -1.22 16.04
N ILE A 382 -14.33 0.03 16.46
CA ILE A 382 -13.46 1.16 16.10
C ILE A 382 -12.82 1.71 17.37
N THR A 383 -11.49 1.85 17.35
CA THR A 383 -10.72 2.53 18.40
C THR A 383 -9.92 3.66 17.80
N VAL A 384 -10.12 4.89 18.27
CA VAL A 384 -9.37 6.07 17.88
C VAL A 384 -8.69 6.68 19.11
N THR A 385 -7.36 6.74 19.08
CA THR A 385 -6.55 7.44 20.10
C THR A 385 -5.82 8.60 19.45
N THR A 386 -6.01 9.81 19.94
CA THR A 386 -5.38 10.99 19.34
C THR A 386 -5.12 12.17 20.28
N GLY A 387 -4.39 13.18 19.83
CA GLY A 387 -4.31 14.47 20.50
C GLY A 387 -5.60 15.27 20.34
N GLN A 388 -6.14 15.36 19.12
CA GLN A 388 -7.34 16.12 18.78
C GLN A 388 -8.19 15.33 17.78
N LEU A 389 -9.51 15.27 17.96
CA LEU A 389 -10.43 14.72 16.96
C LEU A 389 -11.34 15.82 16.43
N THR A 390 -11.40 15.97 15.10
CA THR A 390 -12.37 16.84 14.43
C THR A 390 -13.21 16.03 13.44
N LEU A 391 -14.54 16.07 13.60
CA LEU A 391 -15.52 15.57 12.65
C LEU A 391 -16.34 16.77 12.15
N ALA A 392 -16.27 17.07 10.86
CA ALA A 392 -16.93 18.24 10.28
C ALA A 392 -17.51 17.92 8.90
N ASP A 393 -18.43 18.76 8.42
CA ASP A 393 -18.96 18.71 7.05
C ASP A 393 -19.44 17.31 6.61
N GLY A 394 -20.05 16.55 7.52
CA GLY A 394 -20.54 15.18 7.31
C GLY A 394 -19.51 14.08 7.54
N GLY A 395 -18.38 14.38 8.20
CA GLY A 395 -17.39 13.37 8.58
C GLY A 395 -17.92 12.39 9.62
N GLU A 396 -17.65 11.10 9.42
CA GLU A 396 -18.30 10.01 10.17
C GLU A 396 -17.33 8.97 10.74
N ILE A 397 -17.64 8.45 11.92
CA ILE A 397 -17.09 7.21 12.47
C ILE A 397 -18.25 6.28 12.81
N SER A 398 -18.38 5.14 12.13
CA SER A 398 -19.51 4.22 12.32
C SER A 398 -19.10 2.75 12.48
N SER A 399 -19.71 2.10 13.47
CA SER A 399 -19.66 0.64 13.70
C SER A 399 -21.09 0.07 13.84
N SER A 400 -21.94 0.46 12.89
CA SER A 400 -23.37 0.18 12.89
C SER A 400 -23.70 -1.18 12.26
N THR A 401 -24.91 -1.67 12.52
CA THR A 401 -25.47 -2.86 11.86
C THR A 401 -26.81 -2.56 11.21
N PHE A 402 -27.02 -3.12 10.03
CA PHE A 402 -28.25 -2.97 9.23
C PHE A 402 -29.01 -4.30 9.07
N GLY A 403 -28.56 -5.36 9.76
CA GLY A 403 -29.15 -6.69 9.68
C GLY A 403 -29.21 -7.45 11.01
N GLY A 404 -29.04 -8.78 10.94
CA GLY A 404 -29.08 -9.66 12.10
C GLY A 404 -27.77 -9.71 12.92
N GLY A 405 -26.64 -9.32 12.32
CA GLY A 405 -25.36 -9.22 13.03
C GLY A 405 -25.37 -8.08 14.03
N ALA A 406 -24.64 -8.20 15.15
CA ALA A 406 -24.53 -7.09 16.11
C ALA A 406 -23.65 -5.95 15.55
N GLY A 407 -23.94 -4.72 15.98
CA GLY A 407 -23.04 -3.57 15.84
C GLY A 407 -21.78 -3.77 16.69
N GLY A 408 -20.74 -2.99 16.41
CA GLY A 408 -19.51 -2.97 17.18
C GLY A 408 -19.41 -1.73 18.06
N ASP A 409 -18.50 -1.78 19.03
CA ASP A 409 -18.26 -0.66 19.93
C ASP A 409 -17.36 0.38 19.27
N VAL A 410 -17.61 1.66 19.57
CA VAL A 410 -16.74 2.78 19.17
C VAL A 410 -16.11 3.41 20.42
N THR A 411 -14.79 3.42 20.46
CA THR A 411 -14.01 4.04 21.54
C THR A 411 -13.14 5.17 20.98
N VAL A 412 -13.36 6.39 21.47
CA VAL A 412 -12.55 7.57 21.14
C VAL A 412 -11.86 8.07 22.41
N THR A 413 -10.54 8.20 22.35
CA THR A 413 -9.72 8.81 23.40
C THR A 413 -8.92 9.96 22.80
N ALA A 414 -9.24 11.20 23.17
CA ALA A 414 -8.48 12.38 22.79
C ALA A 414 -7.82 13.01 24.03
N THR A 415 -6.52 13.33 23.98
CA THR A 415 -5.89 14.02 25.12
C THR A 415 -6.28 15.50 25.20
N GLY A 416 -6.56 16.11 24.05
CA GLY A 416 -7.11 17.45 23.89
C GLY A 416 -8.60 17.42 23.58
N ALA A 417 -9.05 18.14 22.55
CA ALA A 417 -10.46 18.31 22.24
C ALA A 417 -11.01 17.25 21.26
N VAL A 418 -12.30 16.98 21.41
CA VAL A 418 -13.16 16.34 20.42
C VAL A 418 -14.15 17.41 19.95
N SER A 419 -14.08 17.78 18.67
CA SER A 419 -15.01 18.71 18.03
C SER A 419 -15.83 17.98 16.98
N ILE A 420 -17.14 17.98 17.13
CA ILE A 420 -18.09 17.40 16.17
C ILE A 420 -19.05 18.51 15.78
N SER A 421 -19.00 18.91 14.52
CA SER A 421 -19.72 20.10 14.04
C SER A 421 -20.48 19.83 12.75
N GLY A 422 -21.77 20.17 12.78
CA GLY A 422 -22.52 20.42 11.57
C GLY A 422 -23.10 19.19 10.88
N THR A 423 -24.02 19.49 9.98
CA THR A 423 -24.43 18.66 8.84
C THR A 423 -23.73 19.17 7.58
N SER A 424 -23.30 18.28 6.71
CA SER A 424 -22.83 18.64 5.37
C SER A 424 -23.91 19.35 4.56
N SER A 425 -23.53 19.97 3.44
CA SER A 425 -24.50 20.52 2.47
C SER A 425 -25.47 19.47 1.92
N ALA A 426 -25.12 18.18 2.01
CA ALA A 426 -25.96 17.04 1.63
C ALA A 426 -26.86 16.55 2.78
N SER A 427 -26.96 17.29 3.89
CA SER A 427 -27.71 16.91 5.11
C SER A 427 -27.21 15.62 5.78
N VAL A 428 -25.94 15.27 5.55
CA VAL A 428 -25.28 14.18 6.28
C VAL A 428 -24.76 14.73 7.60
N VAL A 429 -25.16 14.13 8.72
CA VAL A 429 -24.75 14.54 10.06
C VAL A 429 -23.30 14.12 10.30
N SER A 430 -22.46 15.05 10.80
CA SER A 430 -21.14 14.66 11.29
C SER A 430 -21.30 13.97 12.65
N GLY A 431 -20.67 12.82 12.85
CA GLY A 431 -20.88 12.12 14.11
C GLY A 431 -20.17 10.80 14.31
N ILE A 432 -20.42 10.25 15.51
CA ILE A 432 -19.97 8.92 15.93
C ILE A 432 -21.21 8.04 16.13
N PHE A 433 -21.26 6.91 15.42
CA PHE A 433 -22.42 6.04 15.37
C PHE A 433 -22.09 4.58 15.69
N ALA A 434 -22.98 3.92 16.42
CA ALA A 434 -22.91 2.49 16.71
C ALA A 434 -24.31 1.87 16.66
N ALA A 435 -25.08 2.22 15.63
CA ALA A 435 -26.52 1.99 15.59
C ALA A 435 -26.90 0.55 15.19
N SER A 436 -28.13 0.16 15.51
CA SER A 436 -28.81 -0.99 14.89
C SER A 436 -30.03 -0.51 14.11
N VAL A 437 -30.02 -0.68 12.79
CA VAL A 437 -31.00 -0.06 11.88
C VAL A 437 -31.92 -1.10 11.22
N SER A 438 -31.87 -2.35 11.66
CA SER A 438 -32.67 -3.44 11.04
C SER A 438 -34.13 -3.42 11.53
N PRO A 439 -35.13 -3.32 10.63
CA PRO A 439 -36.55 -3.41 11.01
C PRO A 439 -36.99 -4.86 11.33
N ALA A 440 -36.10 -5.85 11.20
CA ALA A 440 -36.43 -7.25 11.43
C ALA A 440 -36.65 -7.54 12.93
N PRO A 441 -37.52 -8.52 13.28
CA PRO A 441 -37.74 -8.91 14.68
C PRO A 441 -36.47 -9.42 15.39
N ALA A 442 -35.52 -9.96 14.62
CA ALA A 442 -34.23 -10.44 15.09
C ALA A 442 -33.08 -9.52 14.64
N ALA A 443 -33.25 -8.21 14.83
CA ALA A 443 -32.20 -7.23 14.61
C ALA A 443 -31.03 -7.42 15.58
N GLY A 444 -29.80 -7.19 15.11
CA GLY A 444 -28.63 -7.15 15.97
C GLY A 444 -28.74 -6.06 17.04
N ARG A 445 -27.98 -6.20 18.12
CA ARG A 445 -27.86 -5.12 19.12
C ARG A 445 -26.95 -4.02 18.58
N ALA A 446 -27.25 -2.77 18.92
CA ALA A 446 -26.32 -1.65 18.75
C ALA A 446 -25.08 -1.82 19.64
N GLY A 447 -23.97 -1.19 19.28
CA GLY A 447 -22.74 -1.20 20.07
C GLY A 447 -22.64 0.01 20.99
N ASN A 448 -21.78 -0.01 22.00
CA ASN A 448 -21.59 1.11 22.91
C ASN A 448 -20.65 2.16 22.29
N ILE A 449 -20.84 3.41 22.69
CA ILE A 449 -19.92 4.50 22.35
C ILE A 449 -19.28 5.02 23.64
N THR A 450 -17.95 5.05 23.68
CA THR A 450 -17.20 5.68 24.76
C THR A 450 -16.31 6.79 24.21
N VAL A 451 -16.51 8.01 24.69
CA VAL A 451 -15.67 9.17 24.35
C VAL A 451 -15.01 9.71 25.60
N THR A 452 -13.67 9.72 25.62
CA THR A 452 -12.86 10.36 26.67
C THR A 452 -12.06 11.50 26.06
N THR A 453 -12.19 12.71 26.60
CA THR A 453 -11.56 13.90 26.03
C THR A 453 -11.15 14.94 27.09
N GLY A 454 -10.22 15.82 26.74
CA GLY A 454 -9.95 17.05 27.48
C GLY A 454 -11.08 18.07 27.35
N GLN A 455 -11.68 18.20 26.16
CA GLN A 455 -12.80 19.13 25.90
C GLN A 455 -13.72 18.54 24.85
N LEU A 456 -15.03 18.54 25.09
CA LEU A 456 -16.00 18.18 24.06
C LEU A 456 -16.64 19.44 23.49
N THR A 457 -16.86 19.47 22.17
CA THR A 457 -17.68 20.49 21.51
C THR A 457 -18.60 19.80 20.51
N LEU A 458 -19.91 19.94 20.73
CA LEU A 458 -20.96 19.38 19.87
C LEU A 458 -21.86 20.52 19.40
N VAL A 459 -21.70 20.95 18.16
CA VAL A 459 -22.37 22.15 17.61
C VAL A 459 -23.01 21.86 16.26
N ASP A 460 -23.94 22.75 15.88
CA ASP A 460 -24.58 22.75 14.55
C ASP A 460 -25.22 21.41 14.15
N GLY A 461 -25.69 20.63 15.12
CA GLY A 461 -26.36 19.35 14.89
C GLY A 461 -25.42 18.13 14.80
N GLY A 462 -24.15 18.25 15.20
CA GLY A 462 -23.27 17.09 15.36
C GLY A 462 -23.83 16.06 16.35
N GLU A 463 -23.50 14.78 16.15
CA GLU A 463 -24.14 13.68 16.90
C GLU A 463 -23.16 12.63 17.45
N ILE A 464 -23.49 12.07 18.61
CA ILE A 464 -22.89 10.84 19.17
C ILE A 464 -24.05 9.92 19.55
N SER A 465 -24.23 8.79 18.85
CA SER A 465 -25.48 8.03 18.93
C SER A 465 -25.32 6.52 18.80
N SER A 466 -25.88 5.81 19.79
CA SER A 466 -26.03 4.36 19.79
C SER A 466 -27.52 3.98 19.78
N SER A 467 -28.19 4.38 18.70
CA SER A 467 -29.63 4.17 18.54
C SER A 467 -30.01 2.77 18.04
N THR A 468 -31.26 2.38 18.28
CA THR A 468 -31.90 1.22 17.64
C THR A 468 -33.16 1.67 16.89
N PHE A 469 -33.31 1.21 15.65
CA PHE A 469 -34.48 1.42 14.79
C PHE A 469 -35.13 0.06 14.44
N GLY A 470 -35.28 -0.81 15.43
CA GLY A 470 -35.82 -2.16 15.27
C GLY A 470 -36.03 -2.91 16.58
N GLY A 471 -36.13 -4.24 16.52
CA GLY A 471 -36.27 -5.09 17.71
C GLY A 471 -35.01 -5.23 18.56
N GLY A 472 -33.85 -4.75 18.07
CA GLY A 472 -32.57 -4.81 18.78
C GLY A 472 -32.51 -3.81 19.93
N ALA A 473 -31.70 -4.10 20.95
CA ALA A 473 -31.43 -3.14 22.03
C ALA A 473 -30.44 -2.06 21.56
N GLY A 474 -30.68 -0.80 21.96
CA GLY A 474 -29.69 0.29 21.86
C GLY A 474 -28.48 0.01 22.76
N GLY A 475 -27.37 0.70 22.49
CA GLY A 475 -26.18 0.68 23.34
C GLY A 475 -26.08 1.93 24.21
N ASP A 476 -25.12 1.91 25.12
CA ASP A 476 -24.85 3.06 25.99
C ASP A 476 -23.91 4.06 25.28
N VAL A 477 -24.17 5.35 25.50
CA VAL A 477 -23.26 6.43 25.13
C VAL A 477 -22.67 7.01 26.41
N THR A 478 -21.36 6.81 26.60
CA THR A 478 -20.61 7.32 27.75
C THR A 478 -19.62 8.38 27.29
N VAL A 479 -19.76 9.60 27.82
CA VAL A 479 -18.86 10.72 27.54
C VAL A 479 -18.19 11.16 28.85
N THR A 480 -16.87 11.24 28.83
CA THR A 480 -16.05 11.77 29.92
C THR A 480 -15.18 12.90 29.39
N ALA A 481 -15.45 14.13 29.82
CA ALA A 481 -14.62 15.30 29.55
C ALA A 481 -13.98 15.80 30.84
N THR A 482 -12.67 16.09 30.81
CA THR A 482 -11.96 16.62 32.00
C THR A 482 -12.01 18.16 32.09
N GLY A 483 -12.26 18.83 30.97
CA GLY A 483 -12.43 20.28 30.84
C GLY A 483 -13.85 20.66 30.42
N ALA A 484 -13.99 21.70 29.59
CA ALA A 484 -15.30 22.22 29.16
C ALA A 484 -16.07 21.22 28.28
N VAL A 485 -17.40 21.27 28.38
CA VAL A 485 -18.38 20.53 27.55
C VAL A 485 -19.34 21.52 26.92
#